data_AF-A0A7X8J842-F1
#
_entry.id   AF-A0A7X8J842-F1
#
_cell.length_a   1.000
_cell.length_b   1.000
_cell.length_c   1.000
_cell.angle_alpha   90.00
_cell.angle_beta   90.00
_cell.angle_gamma   90.00
#
_symmetry.space_group_name_H-M   'P 1'
#
loop_
_entity.id
_entity.type
_entity.pdbx_description
1 polymer ?
#
loop_
_entity_poly.entity_id
_entity_poly.type
_entity_poly.pdbx_seq_one_letter_code
_entity_poly.pdbx_strand_id
1 'polypeptide(L)'
;IFEFNKAIIDATHDLVCCYKPQAAYYAAAEADDQLKMTIAYIREKYPEIPVILDVKRGDIGSTAEMYAKEAFERYNADALTVNPYMGSDNLKPFLDHAERGVIILCRTSNPSSCELQELICDGKTIYEHVALLTRDKWNYNGNAALVIGATFPGELKKIREICPDIPFLVPGVGAQGGDVRQVVENGINAAGVGLMINSSRGIIYADNSAAFAAGARKAAAELRDLINQFR
;
A
#
# COMPACT_ATOMS: atom_id res chain seq x y z
N ILE A 1 16.00 -11.42 10.13
CA ILE A 1 15.08 -10.58 9.33
C ILE A 1 15.45 -9.10 9.48
N PHE A 2 15.56 -8.57 10.70
CA PHE A 2 15.89 -7.16 10.92
C PHE A 2 17.17 -6.69 10.22
N GLU A 3 18.31 -7.37 10.38
CA GLU A 3 19.58 -6.97 9.73
C GLU A 3 19.48 -6.93 8.20
N PHE A 4 18.74 -7.88 7.61
CA PHE A 4 18.46 -7.89 6.18
C PHE A 4 17.63 -6.66 5.78
N ASN A 5 16.54 -6.38 6.51
CA ASN A 5 15.70 -5.21 6.26
C ASN A 5 16.51 -3.91 6.38
N LYS A 6 17.32 -3.79 7.44
CA LYS A 6 18.18 -2.63 7.67
C LYS A 6 19.11 -2.37 6.50
N ALA A 7 19.78 -3.41 5.98
CA ALA A 7 20.66 -3.29 4.82
C ALA A 7 19.91 -2.85 3.55
N ILE A 8 18.69 -3.36 3.33
CA ILE A 8 17.84 -2.92 2.22
C ILE A 8 17.44 -1.44 2.39
N ILE A 9 17.01 -1.05 3.59
CA ILE A 9 16.58 0.32 3.90
C ILE A 9 17.74 1.30 3.68
N ASP A 10 18.90 1.04 4.30
CA ASP A 10 20.09 1.88 4.16
C ASP A 10 20.55 2.02 2.71
N ALA A 11 20.31 1.01 1.87
CA ALA A 11 20.67 1.05 0.46
C ALA A 11 19.62 1.75 -0.43
N THR A 12 18.39 1.98 0.02
CA THR A 12 17.26 2.41 -0.84
C THR A 12 16.48 3.63 -0.33
N HIS A 13 16.77 4.14 0.86
CA HIS A 13 15.97 5.18 1.52
C HIS A 13 15.81 6.46 0.67
N ASP A 14 16.84 6.84 -0.09
CA ASP A 14 16.87 8.02 -0.96
C ASP A 14 16.16 7.83 -2.32
N LEU A 15 15.60 6.64 -2.57
CA LEU A 15 14.99 6.25 -3.85
C LEU A 15 13.49 5.94 -3.74
N VAL A 16 12.94 5.87 -2.53
CA VAL A 16 11.57 5.41 -2.27
C VAL A 16 10.71 6.48 -1.62
N CYS A 17 9.40 6.43 -1.85
CA CYS A 17 8.45 7.31 -1.19
C CYS A 17 7.90 6.76 0.14
N CYS A 18 8.01 5.45 0.37
CA CYS A 18 7.56 4.77 1.59
C CYS A 18 8.10 3.34 1.65
N TYR A 19 8.11 2.75 2.84
CA TYR A 19 8.28 1.30 3.03
C TYR A 19 6.97 0.64 3.43
N LYS A 20 6.73 -0.58 2.93
CA LYS A 20 5.50 -1.33 3.21
C LYS A 20 5.76 -2.77 3.67
N PRO A 21 6.11 -3.01 4.94
CA PRO A 21 6.22 -4.37 5.47
C PRO A 21 4.87 -5.10 5.43
N GLN A 22 4.89 -6.36 4.97
CA GLN A 22 3.73 -7.26 4.97
C GLN A 22 3.75 -8.11 6.25
N ALA A 23 2.85 -7.83 7.19
CA ALA A 23 2.87 -8.41 8.53
C ALA A 23 2.79 -9.94 8.54
N ALA A 24 2.11 -10.55 7.57
CA ALA A 24 1.98 -12.00 7.46
C ALA A 24 3.33 -12.74 7.43
N TYR A 25 4.36 -12.18 6.78
CA TYR A 25 5.69 -12.82 6.73
C TYR A 25 6.39 -12.82 8.08
N TYR A 26 6.15 -11.81 8.91
CA TYR A 26 6.72 -11.71 10.25
C TYR A 26 5.96 -12.62 11.22
N ALA A 27 4.62 -12.60 11.18
CA ALA A 27 3.79 -13.45 12.02
C ALA A 27 4.07 -14.95 11.78
N ALA A 28 4.19 -15.37 10.51
CA ALA A 28 4.51 -16.75 10.16
C ALA A 28 5.89 -17.22 10.64
N ALA A 29 6.80 -16.28 10.91
CA ALA A 29 8.15 -16.53 11.42
C ALA A 29 8.30 -16.20 12.92
N GLU A 30 7.20 -15.95 13.63
CA GLU A 30 7.19 -15.50 15.04
C GLU A 30 8.12 -14.28 15.28
N ALA A 31 8.18 -13.38 14.29
CA ALA A 31 9.16 -12.32 14.20
C ALA A 31 8.54 -10.92 14.39
N ASP A 32 7.47 -10.80 15.17
CA ASP A 32 6.82 -9.52 15.49
C ASP A 32 7.79 -8.49 16.07
N ASP A 33 8.75 -8.94 16.90
CA ASP A 33 9.79 -8.05 17.45
C ASP A 33 10.71 -7.51 16.35
N GLN A 34 11.04 -8.31 15.34
CA GLN A 34 11.85 -7.85 14.21
C GLN A 34 11.09 -6.91 13.28
N LEU A 35 9.77 -7.07 13.15
CA LEU A 35 8.90 -6.08 12.49
C LEU A 35 8.96 -4.76 13.25
N LYS A 36 8.75 -4.80 14.57
CA LYS A 36 8.81 -3.61 15.44
C LYS A 36 10.17 -2.90 15.32
N MET A 37 11.27 -3.64 15.38
CA MET A 37 12.62 -3.09 15.18
C MET A 37 12.78 -2.44 13.80
N THR A 38 12.25 -3.06 12.74
CA THR A 38 12.34 -2.53 11.37
C THR A 38 11.60 -1.20 11.25
N ILE A 39 10.37 -1.11 11.77
CA ILE A 39 9.57 0.12 11.73
C ILE A 39 10.23 1.21 12.58
N ALA A 40 10.67 0.87 13.80
CA ALA A 40 11.37 1.81 14.67
C ALA A 40 12.64 2.37 14.03
N TYR A 41 13.43 1.52 13.35
CA TYR A 41 14.64 1.94 12.66
C TYR A 41 14.37 2.95 11.55
N ILE A 42 13.35 2.71 10.70
CA ILE A 42 12.96 3.67 9.65
C ILE A 42 12.58 5.00 10.28
N ARG A 43 11.74 4.99 11.32
CA ARG A 43 11.28 6.21 12.00
C ARG A 43 12.41 7.00 12.66
N GLU A 44 13.41 6.31 13.22
CA GLU A 44 14.54 6.97 13.89
C GLU A 44 15.55 7.52 12.87
N LYS A 45 15.87 6.76 11.82
CA LYS A 45 16.92 7.13 10.86
C LYS A 45 16.45 7.96 9.68
N TYR A 46 15.23 7.73 9.23
CA TYR A 46 14.64 8.33 8.03
C TYR A 46 13.19 8.78 8.33
N PRO A 47 12.98 9.68 9.31
CA PRO A 47 11.64 10.07 9.79
C PRO A 47 10.74 10.67 8.70
N GLU A 48 11.31 11.14 7.60
CA GLU A 48 10.61 11.66 6.44
C GLU A 48 9.99 10.58 5.53
N ILE A 49 10.35 9.30 5.72
CA ILE A 49 9.87 8.18 4.91
C ILE A 49 8.73 7.46 5.65
N PRO A 50 7.48 7.56 5.18
CA PRO A 50 6.35 6.90 5.80
C PRO A 50 6.46 5.37 5.76
N VAL A 51 5.94 4.73 6.80
CA VAL A 51 5.81 3.27 6.89
C VAL A 51 4.34 2.86 6.81
N ILE A 52 4.02 2.04 5.82
CA ILE A 52 2.70 1.46 5.61
C ILE A 52 2.70 0.03 6.16
N LEU A 53 1.97 -0.22 7.23
CA LEU A 53 1.79 -1.57 7.77
C LEU A 53 0.72 -2.32 6.95
N ASP A 54 1.15 -3.29 6.14
CA ASP A 54 0.23 -4.04 5.30
C ASP A 54 -0.31 -5.28 6.05
N VAL A 55 -1.49 -5.11 6.66
CA VAL A 55 -2.17 -6.06 7.56
C VAL A 55 -3.57 -6.45 7.12
N LYS A 56 -4.21 -5.66 6.24
CA LYS A 56 -5.57 -5.88 5.69
C LYS A 56 -6.61 -6.19 6.78
N ARG A 57 -6.53 -5.49 7.92
CA ARG A 57 -7.44 -5.73 9.05
C ARG A 57 -8.89 -5.46 8.65
N GLY A 58 -9.81 -6.17 9.28
CA GLY A 58 -11.24 -5.98 9.11
C GLY A 58 -11.99 -6.67 10.24
N ASP A 59 -12.50 -5.87 11.16
CA ASP A 59 -13.31 -6.30 12.31
C ASP A 59 -14.18 -5.10 12.75
N ILE A 60 -15.01 -5.24 13.78
CA ILE A 60 -15.93 -4.20 14.24
C ILE A 60 -15.76 -3.87 15.71
N GLY A 61 -16.23 -2.67 16.10
CA GLY A 61 -16.27 -2.22 17.49
C GLY A 61 -14.92 -2.29 18.20
N SER A 62 -14.91 -2.80 19.42
CA SER A 62 -13.71 -2.86 20.28
C SER A 62 -12.56 -3.67 19.68
N THR A 63 -12.83 -4.62 18.79
CA THR A 63 -11.75 -5.40 18.15
C THR A 63 -11.01 -4.58 17.10
N ALA A 64 -11.74 -3.77 16.32
CA ALA A 64 -11.13 -2.83 15.37
C ALA A 64 -10.28 -1.77 16.09
N GLU A 65 -10.70 -1.32 17.27
CA GLU A 65 -9.90 -0.42 18.12
C GLU A 65 -8.57 -1.06 18.55
N MET A 66 -8.56 -2.35 18.89
CA MET A 66 -7.31 -3.05 19.21
C MET A 66 -6.38 -3.17 18.01
N TYR A 67 -6.92 -3.34 16.80
CA TYR A 67 -6.12 -3.30 15.57
C TYR A 67 -5.57 -1.91 15.26
N ALA A 68 -6.34 -0.84 15.53
CA ALA A 68 -5.85 0.54 15.38
C ALA A 68 -4.70 0.80 16.36
N LYS A 69 -4.86 0.39 17.63
CA LYS A 69 -3.80 0.43 18.66
C LYS A 69 -2.56 -0.37 18.26
N GLU A 70 -2.73 -1.58 17.73
CA GLU A 70 -1.63 -2.39 17.20
C GLU A 70 -0.84 -1.62 16.14
N ALA A 71 -1.52 -1.06 15.14
CA ALA A 71 -0.88 -0.38 14.02
C ALA A 71 -0.23 0.94 14.43
N PHE A 72 -0.96 1.81 15.14
CA PHE A 72 -0.58 3.21 15.34
C PHE A 72 0.12 3.49 16.68
N GLU A 73 -0.06 2.63 17.70
CA GLU A 73 0.64 2.78 18.99
C GLU A 73 1.77 1.75 19.15
N ARG A 74 1.48 0.45 18.97
CA ARG A 74 2.48 -0.61 19.20
C ARG A 74 3.58 -0.58 18.15
N TYR A 75 3.20 -0.54 16.87
CA TYR A 75 4.14 -0.46 15.75
C TYR A 75 4.47 0.97 15.35
N ASN A 76 3.60 1.93 15.68
CA ASN A 76 3.74 3.34 15.29
C ASN A 76 3.90 3.54 13.78
N ALA A 77 3.15 2.78 12.99
CA ALA A 77 3.10 2.92 11.53
C ALA A 77 2.40 4.24 11.14
N ASP A 78 2.78 4.81 10.01
CA ASP A 78 2.18 6.05 9.49
C ASP A 78 0.88 5.76 8.75
N ALA A 79 0.73 4.56 8.19
CA ALA A 79 -0.50 4.09 7.59
C ALA A 79 -0.68 2.58 7.75
N LEU A 80 -1.90 2.07 7.54
CA LEU A 80 -2.17 0.64 7.41
C LEU A 80 -3.09 0.29 6.24
N THR A 81 -3.12 -0.98 5.85
CA THR A 81 -4.15 -1.51 4.93
C THR A 81 -5.34 -2.10 5.68
N VAL A 82 -6.56 -1.84 5.20
CA VAL A 82 -7.83 -2.32 5.79
C VAL A 82 -8.78 -2.89 4.72
N ASN A 83 -9.56 -3.90 5.09
CA ASN A 83 -10.59 -4.49 4.23
C ASN A 83 -11.97 -3.89 4.57
N PRO A 84 -12.66 -3.23 3.61
CA PRO A 84 -13.91 -2.51 3.88
C PRO A 84 -15.17 -3.39 3.84
N TYR A 85 -15.04 -4.72 3.71
CA TYR A 85 -16.17 -5.62 3.45
C TYR A 85 -17.33 -5.46 4.45
N MET A 86 -17.03 -5.15 5.72
CA MET A 86 -18.02 -5.00 6.79
C MET A 86 -18.65 -3.60 6.88
N GLY A 87 -18.27 -2.67 6.00
CA GLY A 87 -18.80 -1.30 5.96
C GLY A 87 -18.09 -0.31 6.88
N SER A 88 -18.67 0.89 7.03
CA SER A 88 -18.04 2.05 7.69
C SER A 88 -17.65 1.81 9.15
N ASP A 89 -18.42 1.01 9.88
CA ASP A 89 -18.19 0.77 11.32
C ASP A 89 -16.87 0.04 11.57
N ASN A 90 -16.43 -0.74 10.58
CA ASN A 90 -15.15 -1.43 10.56
C ASN A 90 -13.97 -0.49 10.25
N LEU A 91 -14.21 0.57 9.47
CA LEU A 91 -13.19 1.53 9.06
C LEU A 91 -13.01 2.67 10.06
N LYS A 92 -14.10 3.05 10.74
CA LYS A 92 -14.16 4.24 11.61
C LYS A 92 -13.02 4.27 12.65
N PRO A 93 -12.72 3.17 13.38
CA PRO A 93 -11.64 3.20 14.37
C PRO A 93 -10.26 3.50 13.79
N PHE A 94 -10.04 3.27 12.50
CA PHE A 94 -8.80 3.64 11.82
C PHE A 94 -8.86 5.06 11.25
N LEU A 95 -9.97 5.42 10.61
CA LEU A 95 -10.15 6.72 9.95
C LEU A 95 -10.21 7.90 10.95
N ASP A 96 -10.67 7.65 12.17
CA ASP A 96 -10.69 8.64 13.26
C ASP A 96 -9.27 9.11 13.67
N HIS A 97 -8.22 8.33 13.38
CA HIS A 97 -6.83 8.76 13.51
C HIS A 97 -6.44 9.66 12.33
N ALA A 98 -6.87 10.92 12.37
CA ALA A 98 -6.73 11.88 11.27
C ALA A 98 -5.25 12.11 10.84
N GLU A 99 -4.30 11.88 11.75
CA GLU A 99 -2.86 11.98 11.49
C GLU A 99 -2.24 10.73 10.83
N ARG A 100 -3.02 9.66 10.65
CA ARG A 100 -2.58 8.37 10.10
C ARG A 100 -3.30 8.03 8.81
N GLY A 101 -2.61 7.39 7.88
CA GLY A 101 -3.16 6.94 6.61
C GLY A 101 -3.95 5.63 6.72
N VAL A 102 -5.10 5.56 6.04
CA VAL A 102 -5.92 4.35 5.97
C VAL A 102 -6.07 3.93 4.51
N ILE A 103 -5.42 2.84 4.13
CA ILE A 103 -5.40 2.36 2.75
C ILE A 103 -6.41 1.24 2.58
N ILE A 104 -7.54 1.56 1.97
CA ILE A 104 -8.72 0.71 1.87
C ILE A 104 -8.59 -0.22 0.65
N LEU A 105 -8.81 -1.52 0.84
CA LEU A 105 -8.84 -2.47 -0.28
C LEU A 105 -10.00 -2.15 -1.23
N CYS A 106 -9.69 -1.86 -2.50
CA CYS A 106 -10.68 -1.49 -3.51
C CYS A 106 -10.74 -2.52 -4.64
N ARG A 107 -9.67 -2.63 -5.43
CA ARG A 107 -9.57 -3.55 -6.56
C ARG A 107 -8.24 -4.27 -6.50
N THR A 108 -8.22 -5.57 -6.18
CA THR A 108 -6.97 -6.33 -6.01
C THR A 108 -6.56 -7.07 -7.28
N SER A 109 -5.27 -7.41 -7.41
CA SER A 109 -4.70 -8.02 -8.63
C SER A 109 -4.81 -9.55 -8.71
N ASN A 110 -5.35 -10.23 -7.70
CA ASN A 110 -5.43 -11.69 -7.70
C ASN A 110 -6.48 -12.21 -8.71
N PRO A 111 -6.28 -13.38 -9.35
CA PRO A 111 -7.18 -13.88 -10.39
C PRO A 111 -8.65 -14.04 -9.97
N SER A 112 -8.90 -14.53 -8.75
CA SER A 112 -10.26 -14.74 -8.20
C SER A 112 -10.95 -13.48 -7.70
N SER A 113 -10.33 -12.31 -7.81
CA SER A 113 -10.90 -11.05 -7.33
C SER A 113 -12.23 -10.71 -8.01
N CYS A 114 -12.43 -11.15 -9.26
CA CYS A 114 -13.67 -10.97 -10.02
C CYS A 114 -14.89 -11.65 -9.39
N GLU A 115 -14.69 -12.69 -8.56
CA GLU A 115 -15.79 -13.43 -7.89
C GLU A 115 -16.68 -12.50 -7.04
N LEU A 116 -16.10 -11.45 -6.47
CA LEU A 116 -16.81 -10.47 -5.65
C LEU A 116 -16.70 -9.04 -6.20
N GLN A 117 -15.50 -8.61 -6.59
CA GLN A 117 -15.23 -7.19 -6.86
C GLN A 117 -15.92 -6.70 -8.14
N GLU A 118 -16.14 -7.59 -9.11
CA GLU A 118 -16.79 -7.29 -10.39
C GLU A 118 -18.29 -7.55 -10.41
N LEU A 119 -18.87 -8.05 -9.30
CA LEU A 119 -20.32 -8.18 -9.18
C LEU A 119 -20.99 -6.82 -9.35
N ILE A 120 -22.08 -6.79 -10.09
CA ILE A 120 -22.81 -5.56 -10.40
C ILE A 120 -23.95 -5.39 -9.40
N CYS A 121 -23.97 -4.25 -8.72
CA CYS A 121 -25.06 -3.78 -7.87
C CYS A 121 -25.41 -2.35 -8.32
N ASP A 122 -26.68 -2.07 -8.58
CA ASP A 122 -27.15 -0.75 -9.04
C ASP A 122 -26.35 -0.18 -10.23
N GLY A 123 -26.00 -1.05 -11.17
CA GLY A 123 -25.27 -0.69 -12.40
C GLY A 123 -23.79 -0.36 -12.20
N LYS A 124 -23.23 -0.63 -11.02
CA LYS A 124 -21.79 -0.45 -10.72
C LYS A 124 -21.20 -1.72 -10.12
N THR A 125 -19.92 -1.94 -10.39
CA THR A 125 -19.17 -3.03 -9.74
C THR A 125 -18.99 -2.76 -8.25
N ILE A 126 -18.79 -3.79 -7.44
CA ILE A 126 -18.53 -3.64 -6.00
C ILE A 126 -17.29 -2.76 -5.73
N TYR A 127 -16.23 -2.89 -6.53
CA TYR A 127 -15.05 -2.03 -6.35
C TYR A 127 -15.34 -0.54 -6.67
N GLU A 128 -16.25 -0.24 -7.60
CA GLU A 128 -16.69 1.14 -7.84
C GLU A 128 -17.48 1.69 -6.66
N HIS A 129 -18.31 0.88 -6.02
CA HIS A 129 -19.02 1.27 -4.79
C HIS A 129 -18.04 1.59 -3.67
N VAL A 130 -16.98 0.79 -3.49
CA VAL A 130 -15.91 1.08 -2.52
C VAL A 130 -15.22 2.41 -2.82
N ALA A 131 -14.89 2.68 -4.09
CA ALA A 131 -14.27 3.94 -4.49
C ALA A 131 -15.20 5.14 -4.22
N LEU A 132 -16.47 5.05 -4.60
CA LEU A 132 -17.48 6.09 -4.36
C LEU A 132 -17.69 6.35 -2.87
N LEU A 133 -17.85 5.28 -2.07
CA LEU A 133 -17.99 5.41 -0.62
C LEU A 133 -16.75 6.03 0.02
N THR A 134 -15.56 5.69 -0.48
CA THR A 134 -14.32 6.30 0.01
C THR A 134 -14.29 7.80 -0.27
N ARG A 135 -14.61 8.21 -1.50
CA ARG A 135 -14.68 9.63 -1.90
C ARG A 135 -15.74 10.41 -1.14
N ASP A 136 -16.96 9.87 -1.07
CA ASP A 136 -18.14 10.64 -0.65
C ASP A 136 -18.39 10.57 0.86
N LYS A 137 -17.90 9.52 1.54
CA LYS A 137 -18.25 9.25 2.94
C LYS A 137 -17.07 8.93 3.84
N TRP A 138 -16.13 8.09 3.42
CA TRP A 138 -15.11 7.56 4.33
C TRP A 138 -13.87 8.46 4.45
N ASN A 139 -13.55 9.25 3.43
CA ASN A 139 -12.37 10.14 3.45
C ASN A 139 -12.66 11.50 4.15
N TYR A 140 -13.44 11.51 5.22
CA TYR A 140 -13.86 12.76 5.90
C TYR A 140 -12.71 13.53 6.58
N ASN A 141 -11.60 12.85 6.86
CA ASN A 141 -10.38 13.46 7.40
C ASN A 141 -9.29 13.68 6.33
N GLY A 142 -9.54 13.34 5.06
CA GLY A 142 -8.54 13.44 4.00
C GLY A 142 -7.36 12.46 4.13
N ASN A 143 -7.50 11.42 4.95
CA ASN A 143 -6.45 10.44 5.28
C ASN A 143 -6.67 9.05 4.65
N ALA A 144 -7.66 8.89 3.77
CA ALA A 144 -7.91 7.64 3.07
C ALA A 144 -7.12 7.53 1.76
N ALA A 145 -6.69 6.31 1.43
CA ALA A 145 -6.11 5.91 0.16
C ALA A 145 -6.76 4.59 -0.31
N LEU A 146 -6.55 4.20 -1.57
CA LEU A 146 -7.12 2.96 -2.13
C LEU A 146 -6.03 1.98 -2.57
N VAL A 147 -6.21 0.70 -2.31
CA VAL A 147 -5.42 -0.35 -2.95
C VAL A 147 -6.03 -0.71 -4.29
N ILE A 148 -5.26 -0.54 -5.36
CA ILE A 148 -5.66 -0.84 -6.74
C ILE A 148 -4.57 -1.67 -7.42
N GLY A 149 -4.91 -2.85 -7.92
CA GLY A 149 -3.98 -3.76 -8.58
C GLY A 149 -3.46 -3.21 -9.92
N ALA A 150 -2.19 -3.46 -10.22
CA ALA A 150 -1.54 -3.00 -11.46
C ALA A 150 -2.01 -3.73 -12.74
N THR A 151 -2.75 -4.84 -12.62
CA THR A 151 -3.01 -5.77 -13.73
C THR A 151 -4.04 -5.26 -14.75
N PHE A 152 -4.87 -4.29 -14.37
CA PHE A 152 -6.00 -3.83 -15.20
C PHE A 152 -5.97 -2.30 -15.40
N PRO A 153 -5.21 -1.81 -16.39
CA PRO A 153 -5.04 -0.38 -16.68
C PRO A 153 -6.36 0.38 -16.87
N GLY A 154 -7.35 -0.24 -17.52
CA GLY A 154 -8.68 0.36 -17.70
C GLY A 154 -9.44 0.58 -16.39
N GLU A 155 -9.30 -0.35 -15.43
CA GLU A 155 -9.92 -0.22 -14.11
C GLU A 155 -9.20 0.84 -13.26
N LEU A 156 -7.86 0.91 -13.33
CA LEU A 156 -7.08 1.95 -12.67
C LEU A 156 -7.52 3.34 -13.13
N LYS A 157 -7.67 3.53 -14.46
CA LYS A 157 -8.18 4.78 -15.05
C LYS A 157 -9.59 5.11 -14.54
N LYS A 158 -10.48 4.13 -14.57
CA LYS A 158 -11.86 4.28 -14.10
C LYS A 158 -11.93 4.73 -12.64
N ILE A 159 -11.10 4.17 -11.78
CA ILE A 159 -11.07 4.57 -10.36
C ILE A 159 -10.38 5.93 -10.17
N ARG A 160 -9.37 6.28 -10.97
CA ARG A 160 -8.82 7.64 -10.99
C ARG A 160 -9.87 8.69 -11.38
N GLU A 161 -10.73 8.39 -12.36
CA GLU A 161 -11.85 9.27 -12.74
C GLU A 161 -12.88 9.43 -11.62
N ILE A 162 -13.17 8.36 -10.87
CA ILE A 162 -14.06 8.43 -9.70
C ILE A 162 -13.43 9.22 -8.57
N CYS A 163 -12.14 8.98 -8.29
CA CYS A 163 -11.37 9.48 -7.16
C CYS A 163 -10.15 10.30 -7.63
N PRO A 164 -10.34 11.55 -8.10
CA PRO A 164 -9.27 12.32 -8.73
C PRO A 164 -8.10 12.61 -7.79
N ASP A 165 -8.36 12.85 -6.50
CA ASP A 165 -7.36 13.33 -5.55
C ASP A 165 -6.92 12.29 -4.51
N ILE A 166 -7.64 11.16 -4.39
CA ILE A 166 -7.31 10.12 -3.41
C ILE A 166 -6.04 9.36 -3.85
N PRO A 167 -5.02 9.20 -2.99
CA PRO A 167 -3.82 8.43 -3.33
C PRO A 167 -4.11 6.93 -3.52
N PHE A 168 -3.38 6.28 -4.43
CA PHE A 168 -3.49 4.84 -4.67
C PHE A 168 -2.21 4.12 -4.29
N LEU A 169 -2.34 3.03 -3.53
CA LEU A 169 -1.31 2.02 -3.35
C LEU A 169 -1.47 0.96 -4.45
N VAL A 170 -0.46 0.83 -5.31
CA VAL A 170 -0.49 -0.06 -6.47
C VAL A 170 0.49 -1.21 -6.29
N PRO A 171 0.04 -2.37 -5.75
CA PRO A 171 0.87 -3.56 -5.66
C PRO A 171 0.99 -4.27 -7.01
N GLY A 172 2.13 -4.95 -7.19
CA GLY A 172 2.29 -5.97 -8.25
C GLY A 172 3.14 -5.56 -9.46
N VAL A 173 3.69 -4.35 -9.47
CA VAL A 173 4.59 -3.91 -10.55
C VAL A 173 5.90 -4.71 -10.52
N GLY A 174 6.37 -5.14 -11.70
CA GLY A 174 7.62 -5.90 -11.90
C GLY A 174 7.48 -7.42 -11.78
N ALA A 175 6.87 -7.95 -10.72
CA ALA A 175 6.76 -9.41 -10.51
C ALA A 175 5.44 -10.04 -11.03
N GLN A 176 4.40 -9.23 -11.26
CA GLN A 176 3.07 -9.70 -11.72
C GLN A 176 2.70 -9.19 -13.12
N GLY A 177 3.67 -8.70 -13.91
CA GLY A 177 3.45 -8.32 -15.31
C GLY A 177 2.74 -6.97 -15.52
N GLY A 178 2.61 -6.13 -14.48
CA GLY A 178 2.08 -4.78 -14.62
C GLY A 178 3.06 -3.88 -15.39
N ASP A 179 2.58 -3.31 -16.50
CA ASP A 179 3.30 -2.34 -17.31
C ASP A 179 3.38 -0.99 -16.56
N VAL A 180 4.59 -0.60 -16.13
CA VAL A 180 4.87 0.64 -15.38
C VAL A 180 4.28 1.84 -16.10
N ARG A 181 4.40 1.90 -17.43
CA ARG A 181 3.87 2.98 -18.25
C ARG A 181 2.36 3.10 -18.07
N GLN A 182 1.65 1.98 -18.25
CA GLN A 182 0.20 1.97 -18.13
C GLN A 182 -0.27 2.27 -16.71
N VAL A 183 0.45 1.82 -15.68
CA VAL A 183 0.14 2.17 -14.29
C VAL A 183 0.27 3.68 -14.06
N VAL A 184 1.33 4.31 -14.56
CA VAL A 184 1.54 5.75 -14.39
C VAL A 184 0.52 6.54 -15.20
N GLU A 185 0.41 6.29 -16.51
CA GLU A 185 -0.49 7.02 -17.42
C GLU A 185 -1.98 6.95 -17.00
N ASN A 186 -2.42 5.83 -16.41
CA ASN A 186 -3.81 5.65 -15.98
C ASN A 186 -4.03 5.97 -14.49
N GLY A 187 -2.97 6.11 -13.70
CA GLY A 187 -3.06 6.16 -12.25
C GLY A 187 -2.69 7.49 -11.60
N ILE A 188 -1.87 8.33 -12.25
CA ILE A 188 -1.50 9.64 -11.69
C ILE A 188 -2.70 10.59 -11.67
N ASN A 189 -2.71 11.51 -10.71
CA ASN A 189 -3.67 12.61 -10.70
C ASN A 189 -3.22 13.76 -11.63
N ALA A 190 -4.04 14.81 -11.73
CA ALA A 190 -3.76 15.98 -12.57
C ALA A 190 -2.47 16.74 -12.21
N ALA A 191 -1.91 16.50 -11.02
CA ALA A 191 -0.65 17.09 -10.56
C ALA A 191 0.57 16.16 -10.75
N GLY A 192 0.43 15.02 -11.42
CA GLY A 192 1.53 14.07 -11.66
C GLY A 192 1.98 13.32 -10.39
N VAL A 193 1.11 13.22 -9.39
CA VAL A 193 1.33 12.53 -8.11
C VAL A 193 0.17 11.56 -7.79
N GLY A 194 0.14 11.02 -6.57
CA GLY A 194 -0.99 10.23 -6.08
C GLY A 194 -0.87 8.71 -6.28
N LEU A 195 0.32 8.21 -6.65
CA LEU A 195 0.61 6.78 -6.76
C LEU A 195 1.75 6.36 -5.83
N MET A 196 1.53 5.27 -5.09
CA MET A 196 2.54 4.52 -4.36
C MET A 196 2.69 3.15 -5.04
N ILE A 197 3.69 3.02 -5.92
CA ILE A 197 3.93 1.78 -6.67
C ILE A 197 4.77 0.84 -5.81
N ASN A 198 4.21 -0.33 -5.45
CA ASN A 198 4.89 -1.30 -4.61
C ASN A 198 5.55 -2.43 -5.44
N SER A 199 6.87 -2.55 -5.30
CA SER A 199 7.66 -3.69 -5.75
C SER A 199 8.40 -4.30 -4.56
N SER A 200 8.03 -5.53 -4.17
CA SER A 200 8.71 -6.26 -3.10
C SER A 200 9.82 -7.15 -3.67
N ARG A 201 9.46 -8.33 -4.18
CA ARG A 201 10.41 -9.36 -4.65
C ARG A 201 11.34 -8.86 -5.77
N GLY A 202 10.85 -7.98 -6.64
CA GLY A 202 11.67 -7.38 -7.70
C GLY A 202 12.80 -6.48 -7.18
N ILE A 203 12.74 -6.06 -5.91
CA ILE A 203 13.78 -5.28 -5.24
C ILE A 203 14.59 -6.17 -4.29
N ILE A 204 13.92 -6.79 -3.30
CA ILE A 204 14.62 -7.46 -2.20
C ILE A 204 15.29 -8.78 -2.60
N TYR A 205 14.92 -9.35 -3.76
CA TYR A 205 15.53 -10.56 -4.33
C TYR A 205 16.16 -10.31 -5.71
N ALA A 206 16.46 -9.05 -6.04
CA ALA A 206 17.15 -8.70 -7.27
C ALA A 206 18.56 -9.30 -7.35
N ASP A 207 19.17 -9.56 -6.20
CA ASP A 207 20.46 -10.24 -6.06
C ASP A 207 20.43 -11.11 -4.80
N ASN A 208 20.82 -12.38 -4.93
CA ASN A 208 20.85 -13.38 -3.85
C ASN A 208 22.28 -13.65 -3.33
N SER A 209 23.27 -12.87 -3.77
CA SER A 209 24.66 -12.94 -3.32
C SER A 209 24.89 -12.10 -2.07
N ALA A 210 26.14 -12.05 -1.59
CA ALA A 210 26.53 -11.14 -0.52
C ALA A 210 26.35 -9.64 -0.87
N ALA A 211 26.20 -9.31 -2.17
CA ALA A 211 25.95 -7.96 -2.65
C ALA A 211 24.46 -7.59 -2.75
N PHE A 212 23.56 -8.36 -2.12
CA PHE A 212 22.10 -8.19 -2.21
C PHE A 212 21.62 -6.74 -2.00
N ALA A 213 22.23 -5.99 -1.08
CA ALA A 213 21.86 -4.60 -0.81
C ALA A 213 22.18 -3.67 -2.00
N ALA A 214 23.31 -3.88 -2.67
CA ALA A 214 23.67 -3.15 -3.88
C ALA A 214 22.76 -3.54 -5.06
N GLY A 215 22.43 -4.83 -5.19
CA GLY A 215 21.45 -5.30 -6.17
C GLY A 215 20.06 -4.69 -5.97
N ALA A 216 19.59 -4.62 -4.72
CA ALA A 216 18.33 -3.96 -4.36
C ALA A 216 18.33 -2.47 -4.68
N ARG A 217 19.43 -1.75 -4.37
CA ARG A 217 19.59 -0.34 -4.75
C ARG A 217 19.51 -0.14 -6.26
N LYS A 218 20.22 -0.95 -7.03
CA LYS A 218 20.19 -0.90 -8.50
C LYS A 218 18.77 -1.10 -9.03
N ALA A 219 18.08 -2.14 -8.58
CA ALA A 219 16.71 -2.42 -9.01
C ALA A 219 15.73 -1.30 -8.60
N ALA A 220 15.91 -0.70 -7.41
CA ALA A 220 15.09 0.42 -6.95
C ALA A 220 15.32 1.67 -7.80
N ALA A 221 16.58 1.98 -8.13
CA ALA A 221 16.93 3.11 -8.99
C ALA A 221 16.36 2.95 -10.40
N GLU A 222 16.51 1.77 -11.01
CA GLU A 222 15.97 1.47 -12.34
C GLU A 222 14.44 1.61 -12.38
N LEU A 223 13.74 1.10 -11.36
CA LEU A 223 12.28 1.24 -11.27
C LEU A 223 11.87 2.70 -11.06
N ARG A 224 12.53 3.43 -10.17
CA ARG A 224 12.27 4.87 -9.92
C ARG A 224 12.47 5.69 -11.19
N ASP A 225 13.56 5.47 -11.91
CA ASP A 225 13.88 6.17 -13.15
C ASP A 225 12.84 5.87 -14.23
N LEU A 226 12.44 4.60 -14.36
CA LEU A 226 11.38 4.18 -15.29
C LEU A 226 10.02 4.82 -14.94
N ILE A 227 9.64 4.88 -13.67
CA ILE A 227 8.40 5.57 -13.24
C ILE A 227 8.46 7.05 -13.63
N ASN A 228 9.58 7.73 -13.35
CA ASN A 228 9.72 9.16 -13.63
C ASN A 228 9.77 9.50 -15.12
N GLN A 229 10.06 8.55 -16.02
CA GLN A 229 9.96 8.76 -17.47
C GLN A 229 8.52 8.96 -17.95
N PHE A 230 7.51 8.51 -17.19
CA PHE A 230 6.10 8.55 -17.57
C PHE A 230 5.25 9.51 -16.73
N ARG A 231 5.86 10.27 -15.80
CA ARG A 231 5.16 11.22 -14.92
C ARG A 231 4.84 12.55 -15.60
#